data_AF-A0A417FQ06-F1
#
_entry.id   AF-A0A417FQ06-F1
#
_cell.length_a   1.000
_cell.length_b   1.000
_cell.length_c   1.000
_cell.angle_alpha   90.00
_cell.angle_beta   90.00
_cell.angle_gamma   90.00
#
_symmetry.space_group_name_H-M   'P 1'
#
loop_
_entity.id
_entity.type
_entity.pdbx_description
1 polymer ?
#
loop_
_entity_poly.entity_id
_entity_poly.type
_entity_poly.pdbx_seq_one_letter_code
_entity_poly.pdbx_strand_id
1 'polypeptide(L)'
;MNKFNNDKILEMTELAELLNKMANTKHTHNDLVDVLTYAIAVIKVDEAKFNVAKLTEEIGIQDIYKKYMDSVDDLYQLPEFNIKDIKMGDKLCIELKGLGSFMATAHRVTANEILFITDEYIASKPMYGLQEWLETSVYDAFPEELKGRVKNLTIPTVGQVFGWDDEWCRKTFVRDNDEQLPLMKERRNRVAYLDNDYEWGWLRNSTKREISSAIFAYVSYYGYANCNDASNSYGVRLEFTLVK
;
A
#
# COMPACT_ATOMS: atom_id res chain seq x y z
N MET A 1 -9.98 17.30 15.49
CA MET A 1 -9.72 17.83 14.14
C MET A 1 -8.20 17.89 13.98
N ASN A 2 -7.63 16.88 13.34
CA ASN A 2 -6.18 16.63 13.35
C ASN A 2 -5.45 17.50 12.32
N LYS A 3 -4.21 17.88 12.65
CA LYS A 3 -3.28 18.67 11.85
C LYS A 3 -3.16 18.16 10.39
N PHE A 4 -3.28 16.84 10.20
CA PHE A 4 -3.31 16.14 8.92
C PHE A 4 -4.47 16.56 7.98
N ASN A 5 -5.64 16.91 8.53
CA ASN A 5 -6.76 17.42 7.73
C ASN A 5 -6.53 18.88 7.33
N ASN A 6 -5.83 19.66 8.16
CA ASN A 6 -5.52 21.05 7.82
C ASN A 6 -4.46 21.14 6.72
N ASP A 7 -3.47 20.25 6.72
CA ASP A 7 -2.41 20.24 5.70
C ASP A 7 -2.95 19.82 4.31
N LYS A 8 -3.88 18.84 4.25
CA LYS A 8 -4.56 18.47 2.99
C LYS A 8 -5.52 19.55 2.48
N ILE A 9 -6.25 20.22 3.38
CA ILE A 9 -7.11 21.34 3.03
C ILE A 9 -6.28 22.52 2.49
N LEU A 10 -5.08 22.73 3.04
CA LEU A 10 -4.14 23.75 2.58
C LEU A 10 -3.64 23.46 1.16
N GLU A 11 -3.21 22.22 0.88
CA GLU A 11 -2.78 21.80 -0.46
C GLU A 11 -3.92 21.93 -1.50
N MET A 12 -5.15 21.60 -1.13
CA MET A 12 -6.32 21.76 -2.01
C MET A 12 -6.68 23.22 -2.27
N THR A 13 -6.46 24.10 -1.29
CA THR A 13 -6.70 25.55 -1.42
C THR A 13 -5.67 26.18 -2.35
N GLU A 14 -4.40 25.80 -2.21
CA GLU A 14 -3.31 26.24 -3.09
C GLU A 14 -3.49 25.78 -4.53
N LEU A 15 -3.97 24.55 -4.74
CA LEU A 15 -4.26 24.01 -6.07
C LEU A 15 -5.44 24.73 -6.74
N ALA A 16 -6.49 25.04 -5.97
CA ALA A 16 -7.63 25.82 -6.44
C ALA A 16 -7.23 27.27 -6.80
N GLU A 17 -6.39 27.91 -6.00
CA GLU A 17 -5.83 29.24 -6.30
C GLU A 17 -4.95 29.22 -7.54
N LEU A 18 -4.12 28.18 -7.73
CA LEU A 18 -3.29 28.01 -8.91
C LEU A 18 -4.14 27.84 -10.18
N LEU A 19 -5.17 26.99 -10.14
CA LEU A 19 -6.11 26.79 -11.26
C LEU A 19 -6.85 28.09 -11.60
N ASN A 20 -7.30 28.83 -10.58
CA ASN A 20 -7.99 30.11 -10.78
C ASN A 20 -7.05 31.18 -11.36
N LYS A 21 -5.79 31.20 -10.93
CA LYS A 21 -4.76 32.09 -11.49
C LYS A 21 -4.42 31.73 -12.94
N MET A 22 -4.32 30.43 -13.26
CA MET A 22 -4.04 29.95 -14.61
C MET A 22 -5.20 30.18 -15.58
N ALA A 23 -6.45 30.07 -15.11
CA ALA A 23 -7.64 30.39 -15.91
C ALA A 23 -7.75 31.89 -16.24
N ASN A 24 -7.23 32.76 -15.36
CA ASN A 24 -7.24 34.21 -15.53
C ASN A 24 -5.99 34.77 -16.23
N THR A 25 -5.03 33.92 -16.58
CA THR A 25 -3.85 34.26 -17.37
C THR A 25 -3.94 33.52 -18.72
N LYS A 26 -3.27 34.03 -19.78
CA LYS A 26 -3.39 33.50 -21.16
C LYS A 26 -2.74 32.12 -21.37
N HIS A 27 -2.85 31.21 -20.40
CA HIS A 27 -2.38 29.82 -20.55
C HIS A 27 -3.29 29.06 -21.51
N THR A 28 -2.73 28.02 -22.12
CA THR A 28 -3.44 27.25 -23.15
C THR A 28 -4.31 26.18 -22.51
N HIS A 29 -5.38 25.79 -23.21
CA HIS A 29 -6.34 24.77 -22.77
C HIS A 29 -5.66 23.46 -22.31
N ASN A 30 -4.54 23.09 -22.94
CA ASN A 30 -3.80 21.88 -22.61
C ASN A 30 -3.01 21.99 -21.30
N ASP A 31 -2.51 23.17 -20.96
CA ASP A 31 -1.77 23.39 -19.70
C ASP A 31 -2.69 23.18 -18.49
N LEU A 32 -3.96 23.61 -18.61
CA LEU A 32 -4.98 23.40 -17.59
C LEU A 32 -5.38 21.92 -17.47
N VAL A 33 -5.44 21.19 -18.59
CA VAL A 33 -5.75 19.76 -18.63
C VAL A 33 -4.66 18.93 -17.97
N ASP A 34 -3.38 19.24 -18.20
CA ASP A 34 -2.26 18.50 -17.60
C ASP A 34 -2.22 18.67 -16.07
N VAL A 35 -2.50 19.87 -15.56
CA VAL A 35 -2.57 20.13 -14.11
C VAL A 35 -3.77 19.43 -13.46
N LEU A 36 -4.94 19.46 -14.11
CA LEU A 36 -6.12 18.72 -13.64
C LEU A 36 -5.87 17.20 -13.62
N THR A 37 -5.20 16.68 -14.64
CA THR A 37 -4.86 15.25 -14.74
C THR A 37 -3.90 14.84 -13.63
N TYR A 38 -2.89 15.67 -13.33
CA TYR A 38 -1.98 15.46 -12.20
C TYR A 38 -2.70 15.53 -10.84
N ALA A 39 -3.60 16.49 -10.65
CA ALA A 39 -4.37 16.63 -9.42
C ALA A 39 -5.32 15.44 -9.17
N ILE A 40 -5.95 14.93 -10.23
CA ILE A 40 -6.82 13.74 -10.19
C ILE A 40 -6.01 12.48 -9.86
N ALA A 41 -4.77 12.38 -10.33
CA ALA A 41 -3.89 11.24 -10.04
C ALA A 41 -3.36 11.20 -8.59
N VAL A 42 -3.43 12.30 -7.85
CA VAL A 42 -2.81 12.45 -6.50
C VAL A 42 -3.83 12.34 -5.36
N ILE A 43 -5.14 12.46 -5.60
CA ILE A 43 -6.15 12.61 -4.53
C ILE A 43 -7.18 11.47 -4.54
N LYS A 44 -7.46 10.89 -3.35
CA LYS A 44 -8.56 9.93 -3.14
C LYS A 44 -9.88 10.51 -3.66
N VAL A 45 -10.51 9.74 -4.55
CA VAL A 45 -11.34 10.21 -5.67
C VAL A 45 -12.69 10.81 -5.26
N ASP A 46 -13.25 10.49 -4.09
CA ASP A 46 -14.64 10.87 -3.78
C ASP A 46 -14.80 12.29 -3.20
N GLU A 47 -13.84 12.75 -2.40
CA GLU A 47 -13.91 14.07 -1.75
C GLU A 47 -13.50 15.20 -2.71
N ALA A 48 -12.62 14.89 -3.67
CA ALA A 48 -12.23 15.79 -4.75
C ALA A 48 -13.35 15.98 -5.78
N LYS A 49 -14.07 14.91 -6.15
CA LYS A 49 -15.23 14.96 -7.06
C LYS A 49 -16.30 15.94 -6.58
N PHE A 50 -16.61 15.91 -5.28
CA PHE A 50 -17.62 16.79 -4.68
C PHE A 50 -17.22 18.27 -4.74
N ASN A 51 -15.96 18.59 -4.44
CA ASN A 51 -15.49 19.97 -4.39
C ASN A 51 -15.31 20.59 -5.80
N VAL A 52 -14.86 19.82 -6.79
CA VAL A 52 -14.71 20.29 -8.18
C VAL A 52 -16.08 20.47 -8.86
N ALA A 53 -17.04 19.57 -8.61
CA ALA A 53 -18.41 19.72 -9.09
C ALA A 53 -19.07 21.01 -8.58
N LYS A 54 -18.85 21.35 -7.31
CA LYS A 54 -19.37 22.59 -6.72
C LYS A 54 -18.72 23.84 -7.32
N LEU A 55 -17.40 23.84 -7.45
CA LEU A 55 -16.66 24.99 -8.00
C LEU A 55 -17.08 25.28 -9.45
N THR A 56 -17.21 24.23 -10.28
CA THR A 56 -17.57 24.35 -11.70
C THR A 56 -19.00 24.88 -11.93
N GLU A 57 -19.87 24.80 -10.92
CA GLU A 57 -21.21 25.39 -10.91
C GLU A 57 -21.14 26.90 -10.75
N GLU A 58 -20.30 27.35 -9.82
CA GLU A 58 -20.11 28.77 -9.49
C GLU A 58 -19.46 29.54 -10.66
N ILE A 59 -18.59 28.88 -11.44
CA ILE A 59 -17.93 29.48 -12.61
C ILE A 59 -18.65 29.19 -13.95
N GLY A 60 -19.78 28.47 -13.94
CA GLY A 60 -20.64 28.29 -15.10
C GLY A 60 -20.08 27.41 -16.23
N ILE A 61 -19.15 26.50 -15.94
CA ILE A 61 -18.55 25.59 -16.94
C ILE A 61 -18.95 24.11 -16.73
N GLN A 62 -20.14 23.89 -16.17
CA GLN A 62 -20.64 22.56 -15.82
C GLN A 62 -20.69 21.58 -17.00
N ASP A 63 -20.97 22.07 -18.21
CA ASP A 63 -21.00 21.23 -19.41
C ASP A 63 -19.60 20.70 -19.78
N ILE A 64 -18.55 21.45 -19.46
CA ILE A 64 -17.15 21.04 -19.65
C ILE A 64 -16.77 20.03 -18.57
N TYR A 65 -17.10 20.32 -17.30
CA TYR A 65 -16.90 19.38 -16.20
C TYR A 65 -17.57 18.04 -16.53
N LYS A 66 -18.83 18.05 -16.92
CA LYS A 66 -19.59 16.85 -17.27
C LYS A 66 -18.98 16.10 -18.46
N LYS A 67 -18.61 16.79 -19.55
CA LYS A 67 -17.97 16.18 -20.72
C LYS A 67 -16.65 15.47 -20.37
N TYR A 68 -15.83 16.10 -19.53
CA TYR A 68 -14.56 15.50 -19.08
C TYR A 68 -14.78 14.45 -18.00
N MET A 69 -15.77 14.62 -17.12
CA MET A 69 -16.13 13.66 -16.08
C MET A 69 -16.71 12.39 -16.67
N ASP A 70 -17.52 12.47 -17.73
CA ASP A 70 -17.99 11.32 -18.51
C ASP A 70 -16.79 10.59 -19.16
N SER A 71 -15.80 11.33 -19.68
CA SER A 71 -14.57 10.72 -20.23
C SER A 71 -13.64 10.12 -19.16
N VAL A 72 -13.73 10.65 -17.94
CA VAL A 72 -13.01 10.16 -16.76
C VAL A 72 -13.76 8.96 -16.16
N ASP A 73 -15.10 8.94 -16.19
CA ASP A 73 -15.95 7.82 -15.82
C ASP A 73 -15.84 6.67 -16.85
N ASP A 74 -15.58 6.98 -18.13
CA ASP A 74 -15.14 6.01 -19.14
C ASP A 74 -13.69 5.53 -18.89
N LEU A 75 -12.84 6.35 -18.25
CA LEU A 75 -11.54 5.94 -17.72
C LEU A 75 -11.67 5.13 -16.40
N TYR A 76 -12.76 5.33 -15.64
CA TYR A 76 -13.17 4.63 -14.42
C TYR A 76 -14.12 3.45 -14.67
N GLN A 77 -14.52 3.20 -15.91
CA GLN A 77 -14.56 1.83 -16.42
C GLN A 77 -13.09 1.35 -16.44
N LEU A 78 -12.50 1.24 -15.23
CA LEU A 78 -11.43 0.33 -14.97
C LEU A 78 -11.89 -0.94 -15.67
N PRO A 79 -11.13 -1.45 -16.65
CA PRO A 79 -11.51 -2.69 -17.31
C PRO A 79 -11.86 -3.64 -16.17
N GLU A 80 -13.07 -4.22 -16.21
CA GLU A 80 -13.52 -5.26 -15.27
C GLU A 80 -12.28 -5.95 -14.75
N PHE A 81 -11.93 -5.79 -13.46
CA PHE A 81 -10.62 -6.18 -12.94
C PHE A 81 -10.28 -7.59 -13.39
N ASN A 82 -9.56 -7.67 -14.51
CA ASN A 82 -9.42 -8.91 -15.22
C ASN A 82 -8.11 -9.47 -14.75
N ILE A 83 -8.18 -10.20 -13.63
CA ILE A 83 -7.06 -10.95 -13.08
C ILE A 83 -6.32 -11.76 -14.18
N LYS A 84 -7.00 -12.12 -15.28
CA LYS A 84 -6.39 -12.84 -16.40
C LYS A 84 -5.27 -12.05 -17.08
N ASP A 85 -5.37 -10.72 -17.15
CA ASP A 85 -4.46 -9.86 -17.93
C ASP A 85 -3.30 -9.28 -17.11
N ILE A 86 -3.31 -9.47 -15.80
CA ILE A 86 -2.30 -8.94 -14.88
C ILE A 86 -0.93 -9.55 -15.19
N LYS A 87 0.08 -8.68 -15.27
CA LYS A 87 1.50 -8.98 -15.48
C LYS A 87 2.31 -8.65 -14.23
N MET A 88 3.51 -9.20 -14.18
CA MET A 88 4.46 -8.89 -13.12
C MET A 88 4.80 -7.40 -13.15
N GLY A 89 4.72 -6.73 -12.00
CA GLY A 89 4.93 -5.29 -11.85
C GLY A 89 3.66 -4.45 -11.93
N ASP A 90 2.55 -5.01 -12.41
CA ASP A 90 1.25 -4.32 -12.36
C ASP A 90 0.84 -4.08 -10.91
N LYS A 91 0.13 -2.99 -10.69
CA LYS A 91 -0.32 -2.59 -9.36
C LYS A 91 -1.83 -2.71 -9.23
N LEU A 92 -2.25 -3.12 -8.04
CA LEU A 92 -3.64 -3.21 -7.62
C LEU A 92 -3.83 -2.28 -6.42
N CYS A 93 -4.79 -1.37 -6.51
CA CYS A 93 -5.27 -0.66 -5.34
C CYS A 93 -6.26 -1.56 -4.60
N ILE A 94 -5.97 -1.91 -3.35
CA ILE A 94 -6.87 -2.66 -2.48
C ILE A 94 -7.42 -1.76 -1.39
N GLU A 95 -8.74 -1.76 -1.23
CA GLU A 95 -9.41 -1.09 -0.12
C GLU A 95 -9.69 -2.11 0.98
N LEU A 96 -8.94 -2.00 2.07
CA LEU A 96 -9.12 -2.83 3.26
C LEU A 96 -10.02 -2.06 4.24
N LYS A 97 -11.27 -2.50 4.38
CA LYS A 97 -12.27 -1.85 5.23
C LYS A 97 -11.74 -1.65 6.66
N GLY A 98 -11.68 -0.39 7.10
CA GLY A 98 -11.21 -0.02 8.44
C GLY A 98 -9.68 0.02 8.61
N LEU A 99 -8.90 -0.37 7.61
CA LEU A 99 -7.43 -0.28 7.62
C LEU A 99 -6.92 0.79 6.65
N GLY A 100 -7.56 0.97 5.49
CA GLY A 100 -7.19 1.99 4.53
C GLY A 100 -7.21 1.48 3.10
N SER A 101 -6.54 2.23 2.21
CA SER A 101 -6.39 1.90 0.79
C SER A 101 -4.90 1.82 0.52
N PHE A 102 -4.47 0.71 -0.11
CA PHE A 102 -3.07 0.37 -0.26
C PHE A 102 -2.79 -0.07 -1.70
N MET A 103 -1.66 0.37 -2.23
CA MET A 103 -1.14 -0.18 -3.49
C MET A 103 -0.45 -1.51 -3.23
N ALA A 104 -0.70 -2.50 -4.08
CA ALA A 104 -0.05 -3.80 -4.04
C ALA A 104 0.51 -4.15 -5.41
N THR A 105 1.79 -4.49 -5.46
CA THR A 105 2.49 -4.83 -6.72
C THR A 105 2.46 -6.33 -6.96
N ALA A 106 2.18 -6.75 -8.19
CA ALA A 106 2.24 -8.15 -8.62
C ALA A 106 3.70 -8.62 -8.73
N HIS A 107 4.16 -9.42 -7.77
CA HIS A 107 5.54 -9.90 -7.71
C HIS A 107 5.77 -11.23 -8.42
N ARG A 108 4.72 -12.04 -8.58
CA ARG A 108 4.78 -13.31 -9.31
C ARG A 108 3.43 -13.58 -9.97
N VAL A 109 3.46 -13.83 -11.26
CA VAL A 109 2.28 -14.18 -12.06
C VAL A 109 2.49 -15.55 -12.67
N THR A 110 1.52 -16.43 -12.48
CA THR A 110 1.45 -17.75 -13.11
C THR A 110 0.18 -17.88 -13.94
N ALA A 111 -0.04 -19.05 -14.54
CA ALA A 111 -1.27 -19.33 -15.28
C ALA A 111 -2.54 -19.24 -14.42
N ASN A 112 -2.45 -19.55 -13.12
CA ASN A 112 -3.61 -19.70 -12.24
C ASN A 112 -3.60 -18.74 -11.04
N GLU A 113 -2.44 -18.20 -10.70
CA GLU A 113 -2.24 -17.47 -9.44
C GLU A 113 -1.38 -16.24 -9.64
N ILE A 114 -1.68 -15.20 -8.87
CA ILE A 114 -0.89 -13.97 -8.79
C ILE A 114 -0.57 -13.70 -7.33
N LEU A 115 0.71 -13.52 -7.02
CA LEU A 115 1.18 -13.07 -5.72
C LEU A 115 1.37 -11.56 -5.75
N PHE A 116 0.69 -10.89 -4.83
CA PHE A 116 0.82 -9.47 -4.57
C PHE A 116 1.54 -9.24 -3.24
N ILE A 117 2.28 -8.14 -3.17
CA ILE A 117 2.80 -7.59 -1.92
C ILE A 117 2.41 -6.11 -1.86
N THR A 118 1.90 -5.63 -0.72
CA THR A 118 1.61 -4.20 -0.54
C THR A 118 2.89 -3.37 -0.64
N ASP A 119 2.84 -2.21 -1.26
CA ASP A 119 4.00 -1.31 -1.37
C ASP A 119 4.33 -0.66 -0.01
N GLU A 120 3.31 -0.52 0.84
CA GLU A 120 3.36 0.10 2.17
C GLU A 120 3.03 -0.92 3.27
N TYR A 121 3.31 -0.54 4.52
CA TYR A 121 2.83 -1.26 5.69
C TYR A 121 1.37 -0.93 5.95
N ILE A 122 0.53 -1.95 6.12
CA ILE A 122 -0.92 -1.77 6.32
C ILE A 122 -1.30 -1.43 7.76
N ALA A 123 -0.41 -1.71 8.71
CA ALA A 123 -0.55 -1.45 10.14
C ALA A 123 0.80 -1.67 10.84
N SER A 124 0.92 -1.16 12.06
CA SER A 124 1.93 -1.61 13.03
C SER A 124 1.28 -2.60 14.01
N LYS A 125 1.87 -3.81 14.13
CA LYS A 125 1.35 -4.87 15.00
C LYS A 125 2.49 -5.63 15.67
N PRO A 126 2.27 -6.19 16.88
CA PRO A 126 3.20 -7.15 17.44
C PRO A 126 3.14 -8.47 16.67
N MET A 127 4.21 -9.27 16.75
CA MET A 127 4.25 -10.59 16.11
C MET A 127 3.26 -11.58 16.74
N TYR A 128 3.04 -11.50 18.06
CA TYR A 128 2.06 -12.35 18.73
C TYR A 128 0.65 -12.01 18.26
N GLY A 129 -0.14 -13.01 17.89
CA GLY A 129 -1.50 -12.80 17.35
C GLY A 129 -1.56 -12.23 15.92
N LEU A 130 -0.41 -12.01 15.26
CA LEU A 130 -0.38 -11.48 13.89
C LEU A 130 -1.09 -12.41 12.90
N GLN A 131 -0.85 -13.72 13.01
CA GLN A 131 -1.49 -14.71 12.13
C GLN A 131 -3.01 -14.69 12.27
N GLU A 132 -3.53 -14.72 13.51
CA GLU A 132 -4.97 -14.66 13.77
C GLU A 132 -5.57 -13.34 13.25
N TRP A 133 -4.90 -12.21 13.44
CA TRP A 133 -5.34 -10.92 12.91
C TRP A 133 -5.38 -10.89 11.38
N LEU A 134 -4.42 -11.53 10.71
CA LEU A 134 -4.42 -11.66 9.25
C LEU A 134 -5.59 -12.53 8.77
N GLU A 135 -5.76 -13.72 9.35
CA GLU A 135 -6.78 -14.70 8.96
C GLU A 135 -8.21 -14.25 9.28
N THR A 136 -8.39 -13.35 10.23
CA THR A 136 -9.71 -12.81 10.61
C THR A 136 -9.89 -11.38 10.11
N SER A 137 -9.31 -10.42 10.83
CA SER A 137 -9.57 -8.99 10.64
C SER A 137 -9.14 -8.49 9.26
N VAL A 138 -7.96 -8.90 8.78
CA VAL A 138 -7.47 -8.46 7.47
C VAL A 138 -8.23 -9.15 6.35
N TYR A 139 -8.44 -10.47 6.44
CA TYR A 139 -9.25 -11.21 5.46
C TYR A 139 -10.67 -10.64 5.34
N ASP A 140 -11.34 -10.36 6.46
CA ASP A 140 -12.68 -9.79 6.48
C ASP A 140 -12.73 -8.35 5.95
N ALA A 141 -11.59 -7.65 5.93
CA ALA A 141 -11.45 -6.31 5.39
C ALA A 141 -11.30 -6.29 3.85
N PHE A 142 -10.99 -7.42 3.19
CA PHE A 142 -10.88 -7.45 1.73
C PHE A 142 -12.19 -7.06 1.03
N PRO A 143 -12.12 -6.50 -0.19
CA PRO A 143 -13.29 -6.33 -1.05
C PRO A 143 -13.95 -7.67 -1.35
N GLU A 144 -15.29 -7.71 -1.38
CA GLU A 144 -16.07 -8.94 -1.59
C GLU A 144 -15.75 -9.61 -2.94
N GLU A 145 -15.40 -8.81 -3.95
CA GLU A 145 -14.99 -9.26 -5.28
C GLU A 145 -13.68 -10.06 -5.25
N LEU A 146 -12.82 -9.80 -4.26
CA LEU A 146 -11.52 -10.43 -4.10
C LEU A 146 -11.52 -11.56 -3.06
N LYS A 147 -12.34 -11.48 -2.00
CA LYS A 147 -12.37 -12.46 -0.90
C LYS A 147 -12.40 -13.90 -1.38
N GLY A 148 -13.32 -14.24 -2.29
CA GLY A 148 -13.46 -15.60 -2.84
C GLY A 148 -12.26 -16.08 -3.68
N ARG A 149 -11.35 -15.18 -4.04
CA ARG A 149 -10.15 -15.47 -4.83
C ARG A 149 -8.87 -15.48 -3.99
N VAL A 150 -8.91 -15.02 -2.74
CA VAL A 150 -7.74 -15.03 -1.85
C VAL A 150 -7.45 -16.47 -1.44
N LYS A 151 -6.37 -17.03 -2.01
CA LYS A 151 -5.90 -18.38 -1.68
C LYS A 151 -5.02 -18.39 -0.43
N ASN A 152 -4.13 -17.40 -0.33
CA ASN A 152 -3.18 -17.26 0.78
C ASN A 152 -3.14 -15.80 1.23
N LEU A 153 -3.02 -15.57 2.53
CA LEU A 153 -2.91 -14.26 3.15
C LEU A 153 -1.89 -14.31 4.30
N THR A 154 -0.83 -13.53 4.22
CA THR A 154 0.34 -13.67 5.09
C THR A 154 1.28 -12.45 4.97
N ILE A 155 2.52 -12.57 5.43
CA ILE A 155 3.60 -11.57 5.27
C ILE A 155 4.78 -12.16 4.50
N PRO A 156 5.59 -11.33 3.80
CA PRO A 156 6.75 -11.78 3.04
C PRO A 156 7.77 -12.60 3.83
N THR A 157 8.46 -13.49 3.13
CA THR A 157 9.61 -14.25 3.67
C THR A 157 10.94 -13.55 3.38
N VAL A 158 11.97 -13.93 4.13
CA VAL A 158 13.35 -13.50 3.90
C VAL A 158 13.81 -13.94 2.50
N GLY A 159 13.49 -15.18 2.10
CA GLY A 159 13.77 -15.69 0.77
C GLY A 159 13.18 -14.82 -0.32
N GLN A 160 11.90 -14.45 -0.21
CA GLN A 160 11.22 -13.60 -1.19
C GLN A 160 11.80 -12.17 -1.29
N VAL A 161 12.11 -11.52 -0.15
CA VAL A 161 12.53 -10.12 -0.11
C VAL A 161 14.04 -9.96 -0.34
N PHE A 162 14.84 -10.74 0.38
CA PHE A 162 16.31 -10.59 0.40
C PHE A 162 17.03 -11.69 -0.37
N GLY A 163 16.41 -12.86 -0.53
CA GLY A 163 17.10 -14.05 -0.99
C GLY A 163 18.05 -14.61 0.06
N TRP A 164 18.80 -15.63 -0.34
CA TRP A 164 19.69 -16.39 0.54
C TRP A 164 21.18 -16.26 0.17
N ASP A 165 21.51 -15.39 -0.79
CA ASP A 165 22.90 -15.14 -1.20
C ASP A 165 23.66 -14.37 -0.11
N ASP A 166 22.95 -13.49 0.61
CA ASP A 166 23.51 -12.71 1.71
C ASP A 166 23.89 -13.60 2.91
N GLU A 167 25.13 -13.41 3.40
CA GLU A 167 25.66 -14.20 4.51
C GLU A 167 24.95 -13.88 5.83
N TRP A 168 24.57 -12.63 6.06
CA TRP A 168 23.85 -12.24 7.25
C TRP A 168 22.47 -12.90 7.30
N CYS A 169 21.72 -12.91 6.20
CA CYS A 169 20.45 -13.63 6.10
C CYS A 169 20.61 -15.12 6.45
N ARG A 170 21.61 -15.80 5.85
CA ARG A 170 21.88 -17.22 6.11
C ARG A 170 22.31 -17.52 7.54
N LYS A 171 22.98 -16.60 8.23
CA LYS A 171 23.39 -16.79 9.63
C LYS A 171 22.24 -16.50 10.60
N THR A 172 21.39 -15.53 10.27
CA THR A 172 20.38 -15.00 11.20
C THR A 172 19.06 -15.79 11.16
N PHE A 173 18.57 -16.15 9.98
CA PHE A 173 17.23 -16.70 9.81
C PHE A 173 17.22 -18.21 9.52
N VAL A 174 16.14 -18.88 9.92
CA VAL A 174 15.80 -20.22 9.47
C VAL A 174 15.45 -20.15 7.99
N ARG A 175 16.09 -20.99 7.19
CA ARG A 175 15.94 -21.00 5.73
C ARG A 175 14.54 -21.41 5.32
N ASP A 176 13.88 -20.58 4.52
CA ASP A 176 12.67 -20.93 3.78
C ASP A 176 13.01 -21.54 2.41
N ASN A 177 11.97 -22.01 1.70
CA ASN A 177 12.11 -22.58 0.36
C ASN A 177 11.84 -21.55 -0.75
N ASP A 178 11.70 -20.27 -0.41
CA ASP A 178 11.41 -19.23 -1.39
C ASP A 178 12.69 -18.68 -2.02
N GLU A 179 12.61 -18.41 -3.31
CA GLU A 179 13.60 -17.65 -4.04
C GLU A 179 13.29 -16.15 -3.98
N GLN A 180 14.32 -15.33 -4.17
CA GLN A 180 14.13 -13.89 -4.25
C GLN A 180 13.24 -13.52 -5.42
N LEU A 181 12.19 -12.77 -5.13
CA LEU A 181 11.26 -12.27 -6.14
C LEU A 181 12.03 -11.35 -7.11
N PRO A 182 11.81 -11.45 -8.44
CA PRO A 182 12.60 -10.70 -9.41
C PRO A 182 12.62 -9.20 -9.16
N LEU A 183 11.48 -8.61 -8.81
CA LEU A 183 11.38 -7.18 -8.47
C LEU A 183 12.09 -6.82 -7.17
N MET A 184 12.23 -7.76 -6.23
CA MET A 184 12.93 -7.52 -4.97
C MET A 184 14.46 -7.50 -5.13
N LYS A 185 15.01 -7.82 -6.30
CA LYS A 185 16.44 -7.59 -6.58
C LYS A 185 16.79 -6.10 -6.51
N GLU A 186 15.86 -5.24 -6.94
CA GLU A 186 15.97 -3.79 -6.80
C GLU A 186 15.69 -3.38 -5.34
N ARG A 187 16.69 -2.80 -4.66
CA ARG A 187 16.61 -2.47 -3.23
C ARG A 187 15.44 -1.55 -2.87
N ARG A 188 15.06 -0.63 -3.77
CA ARG A 188 13.93 0.29 -3.56
C ARG A 188 12.60 -0.43 -3.31
N ASN A 189 12.43 -1.64 -3.87
CA ASN A 189 11.20 -2.40 -3.71
C ASN A 189 11.12 -3.14 -2.37
N ARG A 190 12.25 -3.21 -1.63
CA ARG A 190 12.31 -3.82 -0.28
C ARG A 190 11.93 -2.83 0.82
N VAL A 191 12.03 -1.54 0.54
CA VAL A 191 11.66 -0.47 1.49
C VAL A 191 10.15 -0.30 1.45
N ALA A 192 9.54 -0.19 2.62
CA ALA A 192 8.14 0.15 2.80
C ALA A 192 8.02 1.18 3.92
N TYR A 193 6.94 1.95 3.88
CA TYR A 193 6.67 3.03 4.84
C TYR A 193 5.35 2.75 5.56
N LEU A 194 5.23 3.27 6.77
CA LEU A 194 3.96 3.32 7.50
C LEU A 194 3.66 4.79 7.76
N ASP A 195 2.51 5.28 7.29
CA ASP A 195 2.09 6.67 7.43
C ASP A 195 3.17 7.68 6.97
N ASN A 196 3.87 7.37 5.86
CA ASN A 196 5.01 8.11 5.30
C ASN A 196 6.27 8.17 6.17
N ASP A 197 6.32 7.44 7.28
CA ASP A 197 7.53 7.31 8.09
C ASP A 197 8.24 5.98 7.82
N TYR A 198 9.56 5.98 7.99
CA TYR A 198 10.37 4.79 7.89
C TYR A 198 10.11 3.88 9.10
N GLU A 199 9.76 2.63 8.84
CA GLU A 199 9.46 1.64 9.86
C GLU A 199 10.14 0.31 9.52
N TRP A 200 10.52 -0.45 10.54
CA TRP A 200 10.98 -1.82 10.35
C TRP A 200 9.78 -2.74 10.17
N GLY A 201 9.91 -3.73 9.29
CA GLY A 201 8.82 -4.65 8.99
C GLY A 201 9.05 -6.06 9.50
N TRP A 202 7.95 -6.74 9.80
CA TRP A 202 8.00 -8.18 10.06
C TRP A 202 8.23 -8.99 8.78
N LEU A 203 8.94 -10.11 8.94
CA LEU A 203 9.04 -11.18 7.95
C LEU A 203 8.64 -12.50 8.62
N ARG A 204 8.20 -13.46 7.80
CA ARG A 204 7.65 -14.73 8.29
C ARG A 204 8.69 -15.64 8.97
N ASN A 205 9.97 -15.48 8.62
CA ASN A 205 11.02 -16.39 9.05
C ASN A 205 11.33 -16.23 10.54
N SER A 206 11.43 -17.36 11.24
CA SER A 206 12.02 -17.37 12.57
C SER A 206 13.53 -17.11 12.49
N THR A 207 14.08 -16.48 13.52
CA THR A 207 15.54 -16.44 13.72
C THR A 207 16.04 -17.82 14.14
N LYS A 208 17.31 -18.14 13.86
CA LYS A 208 17.91 -19.39 14.34
C LYS A 208 18.02 -19.39 15.86
N ARG A 209 18.04 -20.59 16.46
CA ARG A 209 18.11 -20.78 17.91
C ARG A 209 19.39 -20.21 18.53
N GLU A 210 20.51 -20.24 17.80
CA GLU A 210 21.79 -19.66 18.23
C GLU A 210 21.83 -18.12 18.18
N ILE A 211 20.88 -17.48 17.49
CA ILE A 211 20.74 -16.03 17.54
C ILE A 211 20.01 -15.69 18.82
N SER A 212 20.70 -14.97 19.70
CA SER A 212 20.14 -14.52 20.96
C SER A 212 18.88 -13.70 20.73
N SER A 213 17.72 -14.30 21.02
CA SER A 213 16.47 -13.58 21.19
C SER A 213 16.44 -12.81 22.53
N ALA A 214 17.54 -12.70 23.26
CA ALA A 214 17.59 -11.93 24.51
C ALA A 214 17.52 -10.41 24.29
N ILE A 215 17.75 -9.91 23.08
CA ILE A 215 17.36 -8.53 22.72
C ILE A 215 15.83 -8.44 22.50
N PHE A 216 15.10 -9.57 22.52
CA PHE A 216 13.65 -9.64 22.56
C PHE A 216 13.10 -9.76 24.01
N ALA A 217 13.99 -10.00 24.99
CA ALA A 217 13.66 -10.07 26.40
C ALA A 217 14.85 -9.58 27.24
N TYR A 218 14.92 -8.27 27.50
CA TYR A 218 15.91 -7.67 28.41
C TYR A 218 15.88 -8.38 29.77
N VAL A 219 16.87 -9.22 30.07
CA VAL A 219 16.98 -9.89 31.37
C VAL A 219 17.85 -9.03 32.29
N SER A 220 17.25 -8.49 33.36
CA SER A 220 18.00 -7.70 34.34
C SER A 220 19.03 -8.57 35.10
N TYR A 221 20.03 -7.92 35.72
CA TYR A 221 21.09 -8.57 36.50
C TYR A 221 20.59 -9.53 37.62
N TYR A 222 19.31 -9.40 38.02
CA TYR A 222 18.66 -10.26 39.03
C TYR A 222 17.88 -11.44 38.44
N GLY A 223 17.98 -11.70 37.13
CA GLY A 223 17.32 -12.84 36.47
C GLY A 223 15.85 -12.60 36.08
N TYR A 224 15.34 -11.37 36.20
CA TYR A 224 14.00 -11.04 35.68
C TYR A 224 14.03 -10.88 34.17
N ALA A 225 13.40 -11.81 33.45
CA ALA A 225 13.15 -11.70 32.02
C ALA A 225 12.06 -10.66 31.76
N ASN A 226 12.43 -9.48 31.29
CA ASN A 226 11.51 -8.43 30.92
C ASN A 226 11.14 -8.61 29.44
N CYS A 227 9.89 -8.97 29.14
CA CYS A 227 9.40 -9.27 27.78
C CYS A 227 9.15 -8.03 26.90
N ASN A 228 9.81 -6.91 27.20
CA ASN A 228 9.47 -5.61 26.58
C ASN A 228 9.65 -5.61 25.06
N ASP A 229 10.68 -6.27 24.54
CA ASP A 229 10.94 -6.24 23.11
C ASP A 229 10.03 -7.22 22.32
N ALA A 230 9.41 -8.19 23.01
CA ALA A 230 8.37 -9.04 22.43
C ALA A 230 7.03 -8.36 22.17
N SER A 231 6.86 -7.18 22.76
CA SER A 231 5.67 -6.34 22.64
C SER A 231 5.83 -5.23 21.60
N ASN A 232 7.02 -5.10 20.99
CA ASN A 232 7.28 -4.07 19.99
C ASN A 232 6.45 -4.35 18.73
N SER A 233 5.67 -3.34 18.34
CA SER A 233 4.89 -3.37 17.10
C SER A 233 5.77 -2.90 15.96
N TYR A 234 5.73 -3.62 14.85
CA TYR A 234 6.46 -3.28 13.63
C TYR A 234 5.52 -3.33 12.43
N GLY A 235 5.96 -2.77 11.31
CA GLY A 235 5.19 -2.68 10.08
C GLY A 235 4.79 -4.05 9.54
N VAL A 236 3.51 -4.22 9.21
CA VAL A 236 2.98 -5.41 8.55
C VAL A 236 2.86 -5.15 7.05
N ARG A 237 3.68 -5.83 6.25
CA ARG A 237 3.59 -5.78 4.79
C ARG A 237 2.79 -6.99 4.34
N LEU A 238 1.69 -6.77 3.65
CA LEU A 238 0.79 -7.86 3.30
C LEU A 238 1.29 -8.59 2.06
N GLU A 239 1.36 -9.90 2.12
CA GLU A 239 1.53 -10.80 0.97
C GLU A 239 0.24 -11.59 0.80
N PHE A 240 -0.36 -11.54 -0.37
CA PHE A 240 -1.56 -12.30 -0.67
C PHE A 240 -1.53 -12.88 -2.08
N THR A 241 -2.13 -14.06 -2.24
CA THR A 241 -2.22 -14.73 -3.54
C THR A 241 -3.67 -14.77 -3.99
N LEU A 242 -3.93 -14.27 -5.20
CA LEU A 242 -5.24 -14.35 -5.85
C LEU A 242 -5.25 -15.46 -6.89
N VAL A 243 -6.33 -16.24 -6.95
CA VAL A 243 -6.61 -17.18 -8.05
C VAL A 243 -7.30 -16.46 -9.22
N LYS A 244 -6.97 -16.88 -10.45
CA LYS A 244 -7.51 -16.32 -11.70
C LYS A 244 -8.94 -16.75 -12.01
#